data_AF-A0A4V3SQJ6-F1
#
_entry.id   AF-A0A4V3SQJ6-F1
#
_cell.length_a   1.000
_cell.length_b   1.000
_cell.length_c   1.000
_cell.angle_alpha   90.00
_cell.angle_beta   90.00
_cell.angle_gamma   90.00
#
_symmetry.space_group_name_H-M   'P 1'
#
loop_
_entity.id
_entity.type
_entity.pdbx_description
1 polymer ?
#
loop_
_entity_poly.entity_id
_entity_poly.type
_entity_poly.pdbx_seq_one_letter_code
_entity_poly.pdbx_strand_id
1 'polypeptide(L)'
;MKNTGKGYELFVRDVQQILLNIEGRETIKVEQNKILYDRMHNPRQFDVYWEFRIGGHLYKNVIECKDYASPISIEKIDAFVTKISDIPGLKGIFATKIGYQQGAKKKAEFHNIGLFTIREPQNDDWTLDDGTPLVREIRISGTIQMPCKIISFIPKVIEKTDVISFHAMEDEIFI
;
A
#
# COMPACT_ATOMS: atom_id res chain seq x y z
N MET A 1 -10.69 -3.12 -27.42
CA MET A 1 -11.42 -2.71 -26.18
C MET A 1 -11.16 -1.23 -25.93
N LYS A 2 -12.18 -0.46 -25.55
CA LYS A 2 -12.03 0.96 -25.19
C LYS A 2 -11.38 1.06 -23.81
N ASN A 3 -10.34 1.88 -23.64
CA ASN A 3 -9.78 2.12 -22.32
C ASN A 3 -10.81 2.87 -21.46
N THR A 4 -11.21 2.28 -20.33
CA THR A 4 -12.20 2.86 -19.41
C THR A 4 -11.57 3.53 -18.20
N GLY A 5 -10.25 3.43 -18.00
CA GLY A 5 -9.54 3.96 -16.82
C GLY A 5 -9.74 3.15 -15.53
N LYS A 6 -10.85 2.43 -15.38
CA LYS A 6 -11.22 1.68 -14.16
C LYS A 6 -10.15 0.72 -13.65
N GLY A 7 -9.48 0.00 -14.56
CA GLY A 7 -8.40 -0.92 -14.18
C GLY A 7 -7.22 -0.18 -13.54
N TYR A 8 -6.91 1.01 -14.04
CA TYR A 8 -5.86 1.85 -13.48
C TYR A 8 -6.26 2.44 -12.13
N GLU A 9 -7.50 2.90 -11.98
CA GLU A 9 -8.02 3.39 -10.69
C GLU A 9 -7.97 2.32 -9.60
N LEU A 10 -8.29 1.06 -9.95
CA LEU A 10 -8.17 -0.10 -9.06
C LEU A 10 -6.71 -0.33 -8.64
N PHE A 11 -5.80 -0.32 -9.60
CA PHE A 11 -4.37 -0.50 -9.34
C PHE A 11 -3.81 0.59 -8.41
N VAL A 12 -4.14 1.86 -8.67
CA VAL A 12 -3.71 2.98 -7.81
C VAL A 12 -4.26 2.85 -6.39
N ARG A 13 -5.54 2.47 -6.24
CA ARG A 13 -6.14 2.18 -4.93
C ARG A 13 -5.36 1.08 -4.19
N ASP A 14 -5.03 -0.02 -4.87
CA ASP A 14 -4.33 -1.15 -4.25
C ASP A 14 -2.94 -0.78 -3.78
N VAL A 15 -2.18 -0.07 -4.62
CA VAL A 15 -0.87 0.47 -4.24
C VAL A 15 -1.00 1.37 -3.01
N GLN A 16 -1.99 2.28 -3.00
CA GLN A 16 -2.20 3.18 -1.87
C GLN A 16 -2.57 2.42 -0.58
N GLN A 17 -3.43 1.39 -0.69
CA GLN A 17 -3.81 0.56 0.45
C GLN A 17 -2.60 -0.19 1.03
N ILE A 18 -1.72 -0.72 0.18
CA ILE A 18 -0.49 -1.39 0.61
C ILE A 18 0.44 -0.42 1.34
N LEU A 19 0.67 0.76 0.78
CA LEU A 19 1.54 1.78 1.40
C LEU A 19 1.03 2.18 2.79
N LEU A 20 -0.28 2.41 2.93
CA LEU A 20 -0.89 2.77 4.21
C LEU A 20 -0.79 1.65 5.25
N ASN A 21 -0.92 0.39 4.83
CA ASN A 21 -0.77 -0.76 5.72
C ASN A 21 0.66 -0.87 6.26
N ILE A 22 1.68 -0.54 5.46
CA ILE A 22 3.09 -0.56 5.87
C ILE A 22 3.39 0.55 6.89
N GLU A 23 2.81 1.74 6.72
CA GLU A 23 3.02 2.88 7.62
C GLU A 23 2.43 2.67 9.03
N GLY A 24 1.56 1.67 9.22
CA GLY A 24 0.97 1.34 10.53
C GLY A 24 0.03 2.42 11.07
N ARG A 25 -0.45 3.35 10.22
CA ARG A 25 -1.40 4.39 10.62
C ARG A 25 -2.81 3.79 10.72
N GLU A 26 -3.54 4.17 11.77
CA GLU A 26 -4.98 3.91 11.87
C GLU A 26 -5.73 4.66 10.76
N THR A 27 -5.86 3.99 9.62
CA THR A 27 -6.63 4.42 8.46
C THR A 27 -7.84 3.49 8.34
N ILE A 28 -9.03 4.06 8.20
CA ILE A 28 -10.28 3.27 8.23
C ILE A 28 -10.40 2.40 6.97
N LYS A 29 -10.23 3.00 5.79
CA LYS A 29 -10.33 2.32 4.49
C LYS A 29 -9.88 3.24 3.34
N VAL A 30 -9.30 2.65 2.28
CA VAL A 30 -9.18 3.31 0.98
C VAL A 30 -10.44 3.02 0.15
N GLU A 31 -11.17 4.07 -0.21
CA GLU A 31 -12.41 4.00 -0.99
C GLU A 31 -12.16 4.39 -2.45
N GLN A 32 -12.99 3.88 -3.36
CA GLN A 32 -12.99 4.28 -4.77
C GLN A 32 -14.27 5.02 -5.15
N ASN A 33 -14.19 5.86 -6.19
CA ASN A 33 -15.33 6.60 -6.72
C ASN A 33 -16.09 7.38 -5.64
N LYS A 34 -15.33 7.96 -4.69
CA LYS A 34 -15.90 8.67 -3.55
C LYS A 34 -16.55 9.97 -4.04
N ILE A 35 -17.81 10.16 -3.71
CA ILE A 35 -18.49 11.43 -3.93
C ILE A 35 -18.36 12.27 -2.66
N LEU A 36 -17.80 13.47 -2.82
CA LEU A 36 -17.78 14.53 -1.83
C LEU A 36 -18.60 15.71 -2.35
N TYR A 37 -19.05 16.58 -1.45
CA TYR A 37 -19.83 17.75 -1.82
C TYR A 37 -18.99 19.01 -1.63
N ASP A 38 -19.04 19.89 -2.62
CA ASP A 38 -18.41 21.20 -2.54
C ASP A 38 -19.24 22.19 -1.71
N ARG A 39 -18.70 23.40 -1.50
CA ARG A 39 -19.37 24.47 -0.73
C ARG A 39 -20.76 24.83 -1.28
N MET A 40 -21.02 24.56 -2.55
CA MET A 40 -22.30 24.83 -3.23
C MET A 40 -23.19 23.58 -3.29
N HIS A 41 -22.85 22.52 -2.54
CA HIS A 41 -23.55 21.22 -2.54
C HIS A 41 -23.54 20.50 -3.90
N ASN A 42 -22.60 20.81 -4.80
CA ASN A 42 -22.46 20.02 -6.01
C ASN A 42 -21.66 18.74 -5.72
N PRO A 43 -22.08 17.58 -6.28
CA PRO A 43 -21.34 16.34 -6.14
C PRO A 43 -20.04 16.36 -6.95
N ARG A 44 -18.93 16.03 -6.30
CA ARG A 44 -17.60 15.87 -6.89
C ARG A 44 -17.10 14.46 -6.61
N GLN A 45 -16.94 13.67 -7.67
CA GLN A 45 -16.41 12.32 -7.57
C GLN A 45 -14.88 12.32 -7.60
N PHE A 46 -14.22 11.54 -6.76
CA PHE A 46 -12.78 11.29 -6.79
C PHE A 46 -12.50 9.80 -6.93
N ASP A 47 -11.45 9.46 -7.68
CA ASP A 47 -11.19 8.07 -8.06
C ASP A 47 -10.75 7.23 -6.86
N VAL A 48 -9.93 7.82 -5.97
CA VAL A 48 -9.50 7.21 -4.71
C VAL A 48 -9.63 8.23 -3.57
N TYR A 49 -10.07 7.76 -2.40
CA TYR A 49 -10.20 8.56 -1.18
C TYR A 49 -9.73 7.78 0.04
N TRP A 50 -9.07 8.45 0.98
CA TRP A 50 -8.88 7.93 2.33
C TRP A 50 -8.73 9.06 3.34
N GLU A 51 -8.96 8.72 4.60
CA GLU A 51 -8.77 9.63 5.72
C GLU A 51 -8.12 8.94 6.91
N PHE A 52 -7.31 9.72 7.63
CA PHE A 52 -6.60 9.25 8.82
C PHE A 52 -6.51 10.38 9.85
N ARG A 53 -6.30 10.02 11.12
CA ARG A 53 -6.15 10.98 12.23
C ARG A 53 -4.72 11.00 12.75
N ILE A 54 -4.16 12.19 12.91
CA ILE A 54 -2.88 12.41 13.59
C ILE A 54 -3.02 13.66 14.46
N GLY A 55 -2.60 13.56 15.74
CA GLY A 55 -2.64 14.70 16.67
C GLY A 55 -4.05 15.29 16.88
N GLY A 56 -5.09 14.47 16.78
CA GLY A 56 -6.49 14.92 16.90
C GLY A 56 -7.09 15.52 15.62
N HIS A 57 -6.29 15.77 14.58
CA HIS A 57 -6.74 16.32 13.30
C HIS A 57 -7.08 15.21 12.30
N LEU A 58 -8.20 15.37 11.58
CA LEU A 58 -8.60 14.49 10.49
C LEU A 58 -8.04 15.02 9.17
N TYR A 59 -7.27 14.19 8.47
CA TYR A 59 -6.71 14.50 7.16
C TYR A 59 -7.47 13.72 6.10
N LYS A 60 -7.98 14.43 5.09
CA LYS A 60 -8.72 13.85 3.97
C LYS A 60 -7.90 13.95 2.70
N ASN A 61 -7.72 12.83 2.02
CA ASN A 61 -6.87 12.75 0.85
C ASN A 61 -7.66 12.18 -0.34
N VAL A 62 -7.41 12.72 -1.52
CA VAL A 62 -8.04 12.29 -2.77
C VAL A 62 -6.99 12.09 -3.86
N ILE A 63 -7.19 11.08 -4.70
CA ILE A 63 -6.43 10.92 -5.95
C ILE A 63 -7.39 11.04 -7.14
N GLU A 64 -6.96 11.80 -8.15
CA GLU A 64 -7.51 11.76 -9.51
C GLU A 64 -6.54 10.99 -10.42
N CYS A 65 -7.05 9.98 -11.11
CA CYS A 65 -6.30 9.10 -11.98
C CYS A 65 -6.52 9.48 -13.46
N LYS A 66 -5.44 9.47 -14.24
CA LYS A 66 -5.51 9.56 -15.70
C LYS A 66 -4.61 8.53 -16.37
N ASP A 67 -5.26 7.55 -16.99
CA ASP A 67 -4.63 6.49 -17.78
C ASP A 67 -4.44 6.92 -19.24
N TYR A 68 -3.57 7.91 -19.44
CA TYR A 68 -3.23 8.44 -20.76
C TYR A 68 -1.93 7.83 -21.27
N ALA A 69 -1.80 7.75 -22.60
CA ALA A 69 -0.57 7.34 -23.27
C ALA A 69 0.45 8.48 -23.42
N SER A 70 0.12 9.69 -22.97
CA SER A 70 0.95 10.89 -23.06
C SER A 70 1.05 11.61 -21.72
N PRO A 71 2.09 12.44 -21.52
CA PRO A 71 2.24 13.22 -20.30
C PRO A 71 1.05 14.15 -20.04
N ILE A 72 0.67 14.27 -18.77
CA ILE A 72 -0.44 15.12 -18.33
C ILE A 72 -0.13 16.59 -18.61
N SER A 73 -1.09 17.27 -19.25
CA SER A 73 -1.02 18.70 -19.56
C SER A 73 -1.40 19.57 -18.36
N ILE A 74 -1.00 20.84 -18.42
CA ILE A 74 -1.31 21.83 -17.37
C ILE A 74 -2.82 21.99 -17.15
N GLU A 75 -3.61 21.96 -18.22
CA GLU A 75 -5.08 22.11 -18.17
C GLU A 75 -5.76 21.06 -17.27
N LYS A 76 -5.22 19.82 -17.23
CA LYS A 76 -5.76 18.76 -16.37
C LYS A 76 -5.50 19.05 -14.89
N ILE A 77 -4.33 19.60 -14.58
CA ILE A 77 -4.00 20.02 -13.23
C ILE A 77 -4.85 21.23 -12.83
N ASP A 78 -5.05 22.21 -13.72
CA ASP A 78 -5.93 23.36 -13.46
C ASP A 78 -7.37 22.96 -13.14
N ALA A 79 -7.92 22.04 -13.93
CA ALA A 79 -9.26 21.50 -13.69
C ALA A 79 -9.35 20.79 -12.33
N PHE A 80 -8.31 20.03 -11.96
CA PHE A 80 -8.27 19.35 -10.67
C PHE A 80 -8.11 20.31 -9.50
N VAL A 81 -7.23 21.31 -9.60
CA VAL A 81 -7.07 22.38 -8.60
C VAL A 81 -8.41 23.06 -8.33
N THR A 82 -9.13 23.44 -9.39
CA THR A 82 -10.45 24.06 -9.27
C THR A 82 -11.44 23.13 -8.58
N LYS A 83 -11.45 21.84 -8.95
CA LYS A 83 -12.34 20.83 -8.35
C LYS A 83 -12.08 20.65 -6.85
N ILE A 84 -10.83 20.67 -6.40
CA ILE A 84 -10.50 20.48 -4.98
C ILE A 84 -10.62 21.76 -4.16
N SER A 85 -10.40 22.94 -4.75
CA SER A 85 -10.43 24.21 -4.02
C SER A 85 -11.80 24.52 -3.43
N ASP A 86 -12.85 23.99 -4.06
CA ASP A 86 -14.22 24.15 -3.60
C ASP A 86 -14.57 23.22 -2.41
N ILE A 87 -13.67 22.32 -2.01
CA ILE A 87 -13.82 21.42 -0.86
C ILE A 87 -12.69 21.66 0.16
N PRO A 88 -12.94 22.41 1.24
CA PRO A 88 -11.88 22.77 2.19
C PRO A 88 -11.31 21.54 2.92
N GLY A 89 -9.99 21.53 3.12
CA GLY A 89 -9.28 20.52 3.90
C GLY A 89 -8.91 19.24 3.13
N LEU A 90 -9.14 19.18 1.82
CA LEU A 90 -8.64 18.10 0.98
C LEU A 90 -7.16 18.26 0.63
N LYS A 91 -6.41 17.17 0.75
CA LYS A 91 -5.11 17.00 0.10
C LYS A 91 -5.31 16.27 -1.22
N GLY A 92 -4.99 16.94 -2.31
CA GLY A 92 -5.16 16.41 -3.66
C GLY A 92 -3.87 15.82 -4.22
N ILE A 93 -4.00 14.66 -4.86
CA ILE A 93 -2.94 14.00 -5.61
C ILE A 93 -3.45 13.70 -7.02
N PHE A 94 -2.59 13.86 -8.02
CA PHE A 94 -2.87 13.47 -9.39
C PHE A 94 -1.98 12.26 -9.74
N ALA A 95 -2.55 11.24 -10.37
CA ALA A 95 -1.86 10.00 -10.70
C ALA A 95 -1.94 9.69 -12.21
N THR A 96 -0.81 9.30 -12.80
CA THR A 96 -0.74 8.79 -14.17
C THR A 96 0.35 7.73 -14.34
N LYS A 97 0.36 7.01 -15.46
CA LYS A 97 1.39 6.01 -15.79
C LYS A 97 2.64 6.62 -16.43
N ILE A 98 2.49 7.74 -17.15
CA ILE A 98 3.53 8.26 -18.05
C ILE A 98 4.33 9.40 -17.42
N GLY A 99 3.65 10.39 -16.84
CA GLY A 99 4.28 11.55 -16.22
C GLY A 99 3.59 12.86 -16.60
N TYR A 100 4.30 13.97 -16.45
CA TYR A 100 3.73 15.31 -16.47
C TYR A 100 4.58 16.26 -17.31
N GLN A 101 3.92 17.15 -18.06
CA GLN A 101 4.59 18.27 -18.72
C GLN A 101 5.19 19.23 -17.67
N GLN A 102 6.23 19.98 -18.06
CA GLN A 102 6.91 20.89 -17.12
C GLN A 102 5.96 21.95 -16.53
N GLY A 103 5.04 22.49 -17.34
CA GLY A 103 4.02 23.44 -16.86
C GLY A 103 3.06 22.82 -15.85
N ALA A 104 2.66 21.56 -16.05
CA ALA A 104 1.81 20.82 -15.12
C ALA A 104 2.51 20.60 -13.77
N LYS A 105 3.81 20.25 -13.78
CA LYS A 105 4.61 20.09 -12.56
C LYS A 105 4.68 21.39 -11.75
N LYS A 106 5.04 22.51 -12.39
CA LYS A 106 5.10 23.83 -11.74
C LYS A 106 3.74 24.25 -11.16
N LYS A 107 2.66 23.97 -11.89
CA LYS A 107 1.31 24.31 -11.46
C LYS A 107 0.85 23.48 -10.25
N ALA A 108 1.16 22.19 -10.26
CA ALA A 108 0.88 21.28 -9.15
C ALA A 108 1.64 21.71 -7.89
N GLU A 109 2.93 22.00 -8.01
CA GLU A 109 3.77 22.50 -6.92
C GLU A 109 3.21 23.79 -6.32
N PHE A 110 2.87 24.79 -7.16
CA PHE A 110 2.30 26.06 -6.70
C PHE A 110 1.00 25.88 -5.89
N HIS A 111 0.17 24.90 -6.26
CA HIS A 111 -1.11 24.61 -5.60
C HIS A 111 -1.04 23.48 -4.57
N ASN A 112 0.14 23.00 -4.21
CA ASN A 112 0.36 21.88 -3.27
C ASN A 112 -0.40 20.58 -3.67
N ILE A 113 -0.43 20.27 -4.96
CA ILE A 113 -0.95 19.02 -5.51
C ILE A 113 0.17 17.99 -5.57
N GLY A 114 -0.03 16.83 -4.95
CA GLY A 114 0.90 15.70 -5.10
C GLY A 114 0.85 15.13 -6.51
N LEU A 115 2.00 14.75 -7.06
CA LEU A 115 2.08 14.11 -8.37
C LEU A 115 2.65 12.71 -8.22
N PHE A 116 1.87 11.71 -8.62
CA PHE A 116 2.28 10.31 -8.64
C PHE A 116 2.41 9.81 -10.08
N THR A 117 3.51 9.12 -10.35
CA THR A 117 3.68 8.27 -11.52
C THR A 117 3.61 6.83 -11.05
N ILE A 118 2.45 6.19 -11.19
CA ILE A 118 2.21 4.81 -10.75
C ILE A 118 2.03 3.97 -11.99
N ARG A 119 2.94 3.03 -12.23
CA ARG A 119 2.93 2.09 -13.34
C ARG A 119 3.50 0.75 -12.91
N GLU A 120 3.30 -0.27 -13.73
CA GLU A 120 4.03 -1.52 -13.56
C GLU A 120 5.55 -1.28 -13.72
N PRO A 121 6.37 -2.06 -13.01
CA PRO A 121 7.81 -2.02 -13.17
C PRO A 121 8.22 -2.34 -14.61
N GLN A 122 9.16 -1.58 -15.14
CA GLN A 122 9.78 -1.77 -16.45
C GLN A 122 11.19 -2.34 -16.27
N ASN A 123 11.82 -2.77 -17.37
CA ASN A 123 13.14 -3.42 -17.29
C ASN A 123 14.26 -2.45 -16.87
N ASP A 124 14.10 -1.17 -17.19
CA ASP A 124 15.03 -0.08 -16.85
C ASP A 124 14.96 0.34 -15.37
N ASP A 125 13.85 0.09 -14.67
CA ASP A 125 13.72 0.38 -13.22
C ASP A 125 14.73 -0.37 -12.33
N TRP A 126 15.37 -1.41 -12.87
CA TRP A 126 16.31 -2.25 -12.14
C TRP A 126 17.76 -1.79 -12.34
N THR A 127 17.98 -0.58 -12.83
CA THR A 127 19.30 0.03 -12.98
C THR A 127 19.25 1.48 -12.52
N LEU A 128 20.20 1.89 -11.67
CA LEU A 128 20.37 3.29 -11.27
C LEU A 128 20.94 4.13 -12.42
N ASP A 129 20.86 5.45 -12.29
CA ASP A 129 21.38 6.41 -13.29
C ASP A 129 22.89 6.26 -13.55
N ASP A 130 23.64 5.77 -12.56
CA ASP A 130 25.07 5.51 -12.66
C ASP A 130 25.41 4.13 -13.28
N GLY A 131 24.39 3.37 -13.68
CA GLY A 131 24.52 2.02 -14.24
C GLY A 131 24.53 0.90 -13.20
N THR A 132 24.42 1.20 -11.91
CA THR A 132 24.40 0.17 -10.86
C THR A 132 23.11 -0.67 -10.93
N PRO A 133 23.19 -2.00 -11.11
CA PRO A 133 22.01 -2.86 -11.15
C PRO A 133 21.39 -3.07 -9.76
N LEU A 134 20.06 -3.20 -9.72
CA LEU A 134 19.25 -3.46 -8.52
C LEU A 134 18.70 -4.89 -8.52
N VAL A 135 18.24 -5.35 -7.35
CA VAL A 135 17.64 -6.68 -7.19
C VAL A 135 16.24 -6.71 -7.79
N ARG A 136 16.07 -7.44 -8.89
CA ARG A 136 14.78 -7.66 -9.55
C ARG A 136 14.03 -8.90 -9.05
N GLU A 137 14.75 -10.01 -8.89
CA GLU A 137 14.15 -11.30 -8.58
C GLU A 137 15.06 -12.09 -7.63
N ILE A 138 14.48 -12.62 -6.56
CA ILE A 138 15.14 -13.56 -5.66
C ILE A 138 14.49 -14.93 -5.87
N ARG A 139 15.21 -15.84 -6.55
CA ARG A 139 14.77 -17.23 -6.71
C ARG A 139 15.38 -18.08 -5.61
N ILE A 140 14.54 -18.53 -4.68
CA ILE A 140 14.95 -19.46 -3.63
C ILE A 140 14.50 -20.86 -4.06
N SER A 141 15.48 -21.72 -4.32
CA SER A 141 15.26 -23.13 -4.62
C SER A 141 15.85 -23.98 -3.50
N GLY A 142 15.02 -24.76 -2.81
CA GLY A 142 15.49 -25.64 -1.75
C GLY A 142 14.36 -26.44 -1.11
N THR A 143 14.72 -27.54 -0.46
CA THR A 143 13.80 -28.37 0.32
C THR A 143 13.91 -27.96 1.78
N ILE A 144 12.85 -27.39 2.36
CA ILE A 144 12.81 -27.11 3.79
C ILE A 144 12.46 -28.41 4.52
N GLN A 145 13.45 -29.05 5.13
CA GLN A 145 13.20 -30.09 6.14
C GLN A 145 13.00 -29.41 7.50
N MET A 146 11.75 -29.22 7.88
CA MET A 146 11.45 -28.80 9.25
C MET A 146 11.71 -29.98 10.20
N PRO A 147 12.30 -29.75 11.39
CA PRO A 147 12.48 -30.81 12.37
C PRO A 147 11.12 -31.38 12.77
N CYS A 148 11.05 -32.70 12.92
CA CYS A 148 9.90 -33.40 13.48
C CYS A 148 9.52 -32.78 14.83
N LYS A 149 8.25 -32.39 14.99
CA LYS A 149 7.71 -31.89 16.25
C LYS A 149 6.80 -32.97 16.83
N ILE A 150 7.07 -33.41 18.06
CA ILE A 150 6.15 -34.30 18.78
C ILE A 150 4.87 -33.51 19.07
N ILE A 151 3.79 -33.86 18.37
CA ILE A 151 2.48 -33.20 18.47
C ILE A 151 1.70 -33.73 19.69
N SER A 152 1.95 -35.00 20.05
CA SER A 152 1.48 -35.59 21.30
C SER A 152 2.38 -36.76 21.71
N PHE A 153 2.59 -36.91 23.01
CA PHE A 153 3.28 -38.05 23.61
C PHE A 153 2.35 -38.66 24.67
N ILE A 154 1.92 -39.90 24.45
CA ILE A 154 1.09 -40.64 25.40
C ILE A 154 1.88 -41.90 25.80
N PRO A 155 2.64 -41.86 26.91
CA PRO A 155 3.38 -43.02 27.36
C PRO A 155 2.42 -44.11 27.85
N LYS A 156 2.64 -45.35 27.42
CA LYS A 156 1.98 -46.53 27.98
C LYS A 156 2.98 -47.28 28.85
N VAL A 157 2.75 -47.23 30.17
CA VAL A 157 3.49 -48.03 31.14
C VAL A 157 2.80 -49.39 31.24
N ILE A 158 3.53 -50.46 30.95
CA ILE A 158 2.95 -51.83 30.81
C ILE A 158 3.10 -52.64 32.11
N GLU A 159 3.97 -52.25 33.03
CA GLU A 159 4.07 -52.89 34.35
C GLU A 159 3.99 -51.84 35.46
N LYS A 160 3.19 -52.13 36.50
CA LYS A 160 3.25 -51.39 37.77
C LYS A 160 4.61 -51.70 38.39
N THR A 161 5.60 -50.85 38.15
CA THR A 161 6.79 -50.82 38.99
C THR A 161 6.40 -50.21 40.33
N ASP A 162 6.61 -50.99 41.39
CA ASP A 162 6.39 -50.55 42.76
C ASP A 162 7.23 -49.30 43.05
N VAL A 163 6.54 -48.26 43.53
CA VAL A 163 7.04 -47.02 44.14
C VAL A 163 8.18 -46.32 43.39
N ILE A 164 7.81 -45.41 42.48
CA ILE A 164 8.73 -44.35 42.01
C ILE A 164 8.94 -43.35 43.16
N SER A 165 10.09 -43.40 43.82
CA SER A 165 10.50 -42.35 44.76
C SER A 165 11.31 -41.27 44.03
N PHE A 166 10.79 -40.05 44.01
CA PHE A 166 11.50 -38.88 43.48
C PHE A 166 12.38 -38.26 44.57
N HIS A 167 13.69 -38.13 44.31
CA HIS A 167 14.57 -37.26 45.08
C HIS A 167 15.08 -36.15 44.15
N ALA A 168 14.59 -34.93 44.37
CA ALA A 168 14.85 -33.76 43.53
C ALA A 168 16.18 -33.05 43.83
N MET A 169 17.20 -33.77 44.33
CA MET A 169 18.49 -33.16 44.70
C MET A 169 19.68 -33.59 43.84
N GLU A 170 19.50 -34.53 42.93
CA GLU A 170 20.52 -34.89 41.94
C GLU A 170 19.82 -34.82 40.57
N ASP A 171 20.24 -33.90 39.72
CA ASP A 171 19.67 -33.57 38.41
C ASP A 171 19.82 -34.71 37.37
N GLU A 172 19.66 -35.98 37.76
CA GLU A 172 19.77 -37.13 36.87
C GLU A 172 18.65 -38.14 37.10
N ILE A 173 17.95 -38.48 36.02
CA ILE A 173 16.96 -39.57 35.97
C ILE A 173 17.58 -40.68 35.13
N PHE A 174 17.84 -41.84 35.75
CA PHE A 174 18.24 -43.05 35.02
C PHE A 174 16.99 -43.88 34.70
N ILE A 175 16.87 -44.31 33.44
CA ILE A 175 15.80 -45.16 32.91
C ILE A 175 16.26 -46.62 32.93
#